data_AF-X1R2W8-F1
#
_entry.id   AF-X1R2W8-F1
#
_cell.length_a   1.000
_cell.length_b   1.000
_cell.length_c   1.000
_cell.angle_alpha   90.00
_cell.angle_beta   90.00
_cell.angle_gamma   90.00
#
_symmetry.space_group_name_H-M   'P 1'
#
loop_
_entity.id
_entity.type
_entity.pdbx_description
1 polymer ?
#
loop_
_entity_poly.entity_id
_entity_poly.type
_entity_poly.pdbx_seq_one_letter_code
_entity_poly.pdbx_strand_id
1 'polypeptide(L)'
;HAIGKYNWPDLDSKYYSITGKHSYEDAKEQLDTIVIGLRPIGIYPPNDYGTIQYLLDLFRRYIRYEHDMNNVFRAPPETLGMRSGDCDDWSILASAAFADAGIPSAIVFVKSLDGTKAHAMVLVQSSENLPFCNYSDLTGFGLPSGRWYIVEPQYTLGDHLQNPHYCEEWRITAVVLVKSPY
;
A
#
# COMPACT_ATOMS: atom_id res chain seq x y z
N HIS A 1 14.03 -1.03 -12.84
CA HIS A 1 13.04 0.03 -12.56
C HIS A 1 13.59 0.95 -11.47
N ALA A 2 13.15 2.21 -11.39
CA ALA A 2 13.58 3.27 -10.46
C ALA A 2 14.79 4.13 -10.84
N ILE A 3 14.82 4.66 -12.08
CA ILE A 3 15.18 6.05 -12.39
C ILE A 3 14.39 6.36 -13.67
N GLY A 4 14.13 7.61 -14.06
CA GLY A 4 13.69 7.96 -15.43
C GLY A 4 14.71 7.60 -16.52
N LYS A 5 15.51 6.55 -16.32
CA LYS A 5 16.40 5.92 -17.28
C LYS A 5 15.76 4.61 -17.72
N TYR A 6 15.65 4.41 -19.03
CA TYR A 6 15.24 3.14 -19.66
C TYR A 6 16.24 1.99 -19.43
N ASN A 7 17.22 2.16 -18.54
CA ASN A 7 18.34 1.26 -18.33
C ASN A 7 18.47 0.95 -16.82
N TRP A 8 18.75 -0.29 -16.49
CA TRP A 8 19.01 -0.75 -15.12
C TRP A 8 20.19 0.02 -14.49
N PRO A 9 20.11 0.45 -13.21
CA PRO A 9 21.25 1.05 -12.52
C PRO A 9 22.41 0.05 -12.40
N ASP A 10 23.65 0.51 -12.58
CA ASP A 10 24.86 -0.33 -12.45
C ASP A 10 24.96 -1.06 -11.10
N LEU A 11 24.28 -0.54 -10.07
CA LEU A 11 24.17 -1.13 -8.74
C LEU A 11 23.44 -2.48 -8.75
N ASP A 12 22.35 -2.62 -9.49
CA ASP A 12 21.59 -3.86 -9.57
C ASP A 12 22.32 -4.90 -10.43
N SER A 13 23.05 -4.45 -11.46
CA SER A 13 23.96 -5.32 -12.23
C SER A 13 25.10 -5.86 -11.37
N LYS A 14 25.67 -5.05 -10.48
CA LYS A 14 26.66 -5.51 -9.50
C LYS A 14 26.04 -6.50 -8.50
N TYR A 15 24.86 -6.20 -7.98
CA TYR A 15 24.14 -7.10 -7.09
C TYR A 15 23.92 -8.47 -7.75
N TYR A 16 23.36 -8.49 -8.97
CA TYR A 16 23.14 -9.70 -9.76
C TYR A 16 24.43 -10.48 -10.02
N SER A 17 25.53 -9.79 -10.34
CA SER A 17 26.83 -10.46 -10.56
C SER A 17 27.38 -11.18 -9.32
N ILE A 18 26.93 -10.79 -8.13
CA ILE A 18 27.35 -11.36 -6.85
C ILE A 18 26.36 -12.43 -6.36
N THR A 19 25.06 -12.17 -6.47
CA THR A 19 24.00 -13.00 -5.85
C THR A 19 23.30 -13.94 -6.83
N GLY A 20 23.42 -13.70 -8.15
CA GLY A 20 22.68 -14.42 -9.19
C GLY A 20 21.20 -14.05 -9.29
N LYS A 21 20.74 -13.04 -8.54
CA LYS A 21 19.36 -12.53 -8.51
C LYS A 21 19.36 -11.02 -8.56
N HIS A 22 18.27 -10.42 -9.03
CA HIS A 22 18.09 -8.98 -8.92
C HIS A 22 17.67 -8.60 -7.50
N SER A 23 18.05 -7.41 -7.05
CA SER A 23 17.77 -6.95 -5.68
C SER A 23 16.27 -6.88 -5.37
N TYR A 24 15.43 -6.57 -6.37
CA TYR A 24 13.97 -6.58 -6.21
C TYR A 24 13.40 -8.01 -6.05
N GLU A 25 14.08 -9.04 -6.54
CA GLU A 25 13.64 -10.44 -6.42
C GLU A 25 13.89 -10.95 -5.00
N ASP A 26 15.08 -10.73 -4.45
CA ASP A 26 15.39 -11.07 -3.06
C ASP A 26 14.54 -10.25 -2.08
N ALA A 27 14.30 -8.97 -2.40
CA ALA A 27 13.48 -8.13 -1.56
C ALA A 27 11.97 -8.48 -1.67
N LYS A 28 11.51 -8.99 -2.83
CA LYS A 28 10.21 -9.66 -2.96
C LYS A 28 10.16 -10.96 -2.16
N GLU A 29 11.19 -11.79 -2.20
CA GLU A 29 11.24 -13.04 -1.41
C GLU A 29 11.22 -12.76 0.10
N GLN A 30 11.84 -11.67 0.56
CA GLN A 30 11.74 -11.21 1.94
C GLN A 30 10.34 -10.67 2.28
N LEU A 31 9.72 -9.90 1.39
CA LEU A 31 8.33 -9.47 1.55
C LEU A 31 7.41 -10.68 1.62
N ASP A 32 7.57 -11.64 0.71
CA ASP A 32 6.86 -12.90 0.69
C ASP A 32 7.17 -13.70 1.98
N THR A 33 8.37 -13.64 2.56
CA THR A 33 8.64 -14.31 3.85
C THR A 33 7.94 -13.63 5.04
N ILE A 34 7.91 -12.30 5.07
CA ILE A 34 7.32 -11.50 6.16
C ILE A 34 5.78 -11.48 6.07
N VAL A 35 5.23 -11.43 4.84
CA VAL A 35 3.79 -11.33 4.55
C VAL A 35 3.24 -12.73 4.23
N ILE A 36 3.74 -13.41 3.20
CA ILE A 36 3.25 -14.74 2.77
C ILE A 36 3.68 -15.87 3.71
N GLY A 37 4.90 -15.86 4.26
CA GLY A 37 5.44 -16.92 5.12
C GLY A 37 4.67 -17.10 6.43
N LEU A 38 3.92 -16.08 6.85
CA LEU A 38 3.05 -16.10 8.03
C LEU A 38 1.63 -16.63 7.72
N ARG A 39 1.25 -16.75 6.44
CA ARG A 39 -0.09 -17.20 6.00
C ARG A 39 -0.34 -18.71 6.26
N PRO A 40 0.59 -19.64 5.95
CA PRO A 40 0.40 -21.07 6.21
C PRO A 40 0.42 -21.46 7.70
N ILE A 41 0.94 -20.59 8.57
CA ILE A 41 1.00 -20.80 10.03
C ILE A 41 -0.14 -20.12 10.79
N GLY A 42 -1.15 -19.58 10.08
CA GLY A 42 -2.40 -19.12 10.68
C GLY A 42 -2.31 -17.83 11.49
N ILE A 43 -1.36 -16.93 11.16
CA ILE A 43 -1.16 -15.67 11.90
C ILE A 43 -2.06 -14.54 11.38
N TYR A 44 -2.54 -14.62 10.14
CA TYR A 44 -3.55 -13.66 9.71
C TYR A 44 -4.86 -13.91 10.45
N PRO A 45 -5.46 -12.86 11.03
CA PRO A 45 -6.82 -12.96 11.54
C PRO A 45 -7.74 -13.54 10.46
N PRO A 46 -8.77 -14.31 10.84
CA PRO A 46 -9.63 -15.01 9.88
C PRO A 46 -10.53 -14.07 9.06
N ASN A 47 -10.42 -12.76 9.25
CA ASN A 47 -11.27 -11.73 8.68
C ASN A 47 -10.43 -10.58 8.10
N ASP A 48 -11.02 -9.83 7.17
CA ASP A 48 -10.36 -8.74 6.45
C ASP A 48 -9.98 -7.61 7.43
N TYR A 49 -10.87 -7.27 8.36
CA TYR A 49 -10.64 -6.22 9.35
C TYR A 49 -9.37 -6.47 10.17
N GLY A 50 -9.23 -7.66 10.74
CA GLY A 50 -8.07 -8.03 11.55
C GLY A 50 -6.80 -8.13 10.72
N THR A 51 -6.90 -8.63 9.48
CA THR A 51 -5.77 -8.70 8.55
C THR A 51 -5.26 -7.30 8.19
N ILE A 52 -6.17 -6.37 7.87
CA ILE A 52 -5.83 -4.97 7.62
C ILE A 52 -5.15 -4.38 8.86
N GLN A 53 -5.76 -4.54 10.04
CA GLN A 53 -5.19 -4.02 11.29
C GLN A 53 -3.77 -4.53 11.55
N TYR A 54 -3.56 -5.84 11.42
CA TYR A 54 -2.27 -6.48 11.66
C TYR A 54 -1.18 -5.91 10.73
N LEU A 55 -1.48 -5.77 9.44
CA LEU A 55 -0.53 -5.24 8.46
C LEU A 55 -0.22 -3.76 8.71
N LEU A 56 -1.22 -2.94 9.03
CA LEU A 56 -1.01 -1.53 9.39
C LEU A 56 -0.13 -1.41 10.64
N ASP A 57 -0.39 -2.21 11.68
CA ASP A 57 0.40 -2.21 12.92
C ASP A 57 1.85 -2.69 12.66
N LEU A 58 2.03 -3.66 11.75
CA LEU A 58 3.35 -4.12 11.32
C LEU A 58 4.13 -2.99 10.63
N PHE A 59 3.53 -2.33 9.64
CA PHE A 59 4.21 -1.24 8.92
C PHE A 59 4.54 -0.07 9.84
N ARG A 60 3.62 0.34 10.72
CA ARG A 60 3.86 1.40 11.72
C ARG A 60 4.98 1.08 12.69
N ARG A 61 5.20 -0.19 13.00
CA ARG A 61 6.31 -0.60 13.87
C ARG A 61 7.67 -0.52 13.18
N TYR A 62 7.73 -0.75 11.88
CA TYR A 62 9.01 -0.96 11.17
C TYR A 62 9.36 0.12 10.14
N ILE A 63 8.41 1.00 9.78
CA ILE A 63 8.56 2.00 8.73
C ILE A 63 8.27 3.37 9.31
N ARG A 64 9.14 4.34 9.01
CA ARG A 64 8.99 5.72 9.45
C ARG A 64 8.42 6.56 8.32
N TYR A 65 7.46 7.43 8.64
CA TYR A 65 6.96 8.39 7.66
C TYR A 65 7.98 9.52 7.50
N GLU A 66 8.50 9.71 6.29
CA GLU A 66 9.49 10.72 5.95
C GLU A 66 9.16 11.29 4.57
N HIS A 67 9.03 12.61 4.45
CA HIS A 67 8.80 13.27 3.17
C HIS A 67 9.98 13.04 2.21
N ASP A 68 9.71 12.56 0.98
CA ASP A 68 10.74 12.47 -0.05
C ASP A 68 10.92 13.84 -0.73
N MET A 69 12.14 14.34 -0.76
CA MET A 69 12.46 15.62 -1.43
C MET A 69 12.33 15.53 -2.95
N ASN A 70 12.38 14.33 -3.54
CA ASN A 70 12.34 14.11 -4.99
C ASN A 70 11.03 13.48 -5.48
N ASN A 71 10.09 13.17 -4.59
CA ASN A 71 8.77 12.61 -4.91
C ASN A 71 8.86 11.39 -5.85
N VAL A 72 9.72 10.43 -5.49
CA VAL A 72 9.99 9.22 -6.27
C VAL A 72 9.19 8.07 -5.68
N PHE A 73 8.28 7.51 -6.47
CA PHE A 73 7.54 6.29 -6.09
C PHE A 73 8.48 5.11 -5.88
N ARG A 74 8.47 4.51 -4.69
CA ARG A 74 9.25 3.31 -4.36
C ARG A 74 8.40 2.06 -4.45
N ALA A 75 9.01 0.99 -4.92
CA ALA A 75 8.44 -0.34 -4.86
C ALA A 75 8.37 -0.84 -3.40
N PRO A 76 7.44 -1.75 -3.06
CA PRO A 76 7.31 -2.28 -1.70
C PRO A 76 8.62 -2.73 -1.04
N PRO A 77 9.53 -3.45 -1.75
CA PRO A 77 10.78 -3.87 -1.13
C PRO A 77 11.77 -2.75 -0.88
N GLU A 78 11.72 -1.65 -1.66
CA GLU A 78 12.54 -0.46 -1.45
C GLU A 78 12.10 0.28 -0.18
N THR A 79 10.78 0.48 0.00
CA THR A 79 10.20 1.07 1.22
C THR A 79 10.56 0.26 2.48
N LEU A 80 10.49 -1.07 2.39
CA LEU A 80 10.90 -1.95 3.49
C LEU A 80 12.40 -1.90 3.77
N GLY A 81 13.22 -1.93 2.71
CA GLY A 81 14.68 -1.87 2.82
C GLY A 81 15.16 -0.56 3.45
N MET A 82 14.55 0.57 3.08
CA MET A 82 14.85 1.88 3.65
C MET A 82 14.23 2.08 5.04
N ARG A 83 13.18 1.33 5.38
CA ARG A 83 12.38 1.52 6.59
C ARG A 83 11.83 2.95 6.71
N SER A 84 11.62 3.60 5.56
CA SER A 84 10.95 4.89 5.48
C SER A 84 10.37 5.15 4.09
N GLY A 85 9.42 6.08 4.05
CA GLY A 85 8.73 6.56 2.85
C GLY A 85 7.64 7.55 3.23
N ASP A 86 7.06 8.22 2.25
CA ASP A 86 5.92 9.13 2.38
C ASP A 86 4.61 8.49 1.90
N CYS A 87 3.60 9.30 1.59
CA CYS A 87 2.21 8.83 1.46
C CYS A 87 2.02 7.77 0.37
N ASP A 88 2.69 7.93 -0.76
CA ASP A 88 2.64 7.05 -1.91
C ASP A 88 3.46 5.77 -1.67
N ASP A 89 4.67 5.87 -1.11
CA ASP A 89 5.49 4.70 -0.73
C ASP A 89 4.76 3.77 0.24
N TRP A 90 4.10 4.35 1.26
CA TRP A 90 3.27 3.60 2.20
C TRP A 90 2.05 2.99 1.52
N SER A 91 1.39 3.75 0.64
CA SER A 91 0.21 3.27 -0.09
C SER A 91 0.53 2.14 -1.05
N ILE A 92 1.68 2.21 -1.73
CA ILE A 92 2.18 1.16 -2.62
C ILE A 92 2.46 -0.11 -1.82
N LEU A 93 3.19 -0.02 -0.71
CA LEU A 93 3.47 -1.15 0.16
C LEU A 93 2.19 -1.77 0.74
N ALA A 94 1.33 -0.96 1.32
CA ALA A 94 0.12 -1.45 1.98
C ALA A 94 -0.87 -2.04 0.97
N SER A 95 -1.10 -1.39 -0.17
CA SER A 95 -1.97 -1.93 -1.21
C SER A 95 -1.44 -3.26 -1.75
N ALA A 96 -0.12 -3.38 -1.99
CA ALA A 96 0.49 -4.64 -2.40
C ALA A 96 0.29 -5.75 -1.36
N ALA A 97 0.51 -5.46 -0.08
CA ALA A 97 0.32 -6.44 0.99
C ALA A 97 -1.15 -6.86 1.18
N PHE A 98 -2.10 -5.94 1.04
CA PHE A 98 -3.53 -6.29 1.07
C PHE A 98 -3.92 -7.18 -0.10
N ALA A 99 -3.48 -6.84 -1.32
CA ALA A 99 -3.76 -7.63 -2.51
C ALA A 99 -3.21 -9.06 -2.36
N ASP A 100 -1.99 -9.17 -1.85
CA ASP A 100 -1.33 -10.46 -1.59
C ASP A 100 -1.99 -11.27 -0.46
N ALA A 101 -2.54 -10.60 0.56
CA ALA A 101 -3.37 -11.23 1.58
C ALA A 101 -4.73 -11.74 1.05
N GLY A 102 -5.10 -11.36 -0.19
CA GLY A 102 -6.37 -11.71 -0.83
C GLY A 102 -7.47 -10.66 -0.64
N ILE A 103 -7.11 -9.46 -0.16
CA ILE A 103 -8.03 -8.33 0.01
C ILE A 103 -7.89 -7.43 -1.22
N PRO A 104 -8.91 -7.33 -2.11
CA PRO A 104 -8.82 -6.48 -3.29
C PRO A 104 -8.51 -5.04 -2.89
N SER A 105 -7.48 -4.46 -3.49
CA SER A 105 -6.97 -3.15 -3.10
C SER A 105 -6.65 -2.27 -4.30
N ALA A 106 -6.63 -0.96 -4.08
CA ALA A 106 -6.23 0.04 -5.04
C ALA A 106 -5.51 1.19 -4.33
N ILE A 107 -4.64 1.90 -5.04
CA ILE A 107 -4.05 3.15 -4.56
C ILE A 107 -4.95 4.29 -5.03
N VAL A 108 -5.28 5.23 -4.15
CA VAL A 108 -6.04 6.43 -4.48
C VAL A 108 -5.19 7.67 -4.25
N PHE A 109 -5.10 8.51 -5.29
CA PHE A 109 -4.47 9.82 -5.22
C PHE A 109 -5.54 10.87 -5.07
N VAL A 110 -5.41 11.70 -4.04
CA VAL A 110 -6.40 12.70 -3.68
C VAL A 110 -5.79 14.09 -3.55
N LYS A 111 -6.66 15.10 -3.61
CA LYS A 111 -6.35 16.46 -3.19
C LYS A 111 -7.35 16.92 -2.14
N SER A 112 -6.94 17.75 -1.20
CA SER A 112 -7.87 18.38 -0.26
C SER A 112 -8.91 19.21 -1.04
N LEU A 113 -10.11 19.40 -0.48
CA LEU A 113 -11.17 20.14 -1.15
C LEU A 113 -10.77 21.59 -1.52
N ASP A 114 -9.91 22.21 -0.71
CA ASP A 114 -9.33 23.54 -0.97
C ASP A 114 -8.17 23.52 -1.98
N GLY A 115 -7.73 22.34 -2.42
CA GLY A 115 -6.65 22.13 -3.38
C GLY A 115 -5.23 22.37 -2.86
N THR A 116 -5.05 22.61 -1.55
CA THR A 116 -3.74 22.97 -0.97
C THR A 116 -2.84 21.77 -0.68
N LYS A 117 -3.41 20.57 -0.53
CA LYS A 117 -2.70 19.34 -0.21
C LYS A 117 -2.98 18.29 -1.26
N ALA A 118 -1.97 17.47 -1.54
CA ALA A 118 -2.09 16.21 -2.27
C ALA A 118 -1.66 15.07 -1.35
N HIS A 119 -2.30 13.92 -1.49
CA HIS A 119 -2.02 12.76 -0.64
C HIS A 119 -2.32 11.46 -1.39
N ALA A 120 -1.70 10.38 -0.98
CA ALA A 120 -1.97 9.04 -1.48
C ALA A 120 -2.42 8.15 -0.31
N MET A 121 -3.47 7.37 -0.55
CA MET A 121 -4.05 6.43 0.41
C MET A 121 -4.36 5.10 -0.30
N VAL A 122 -4.86 4.14 0.47
CA VAL A 122 -5.29 2.84 -0.03
C VAL A 122 -6.81 2.75 -0.01
N LEU A 123 -7.38 2.11 -1.02
CA LEU A 123 -8.76 1.65 -1.04
C LEU A 123 -8.75 0.13 -0.93
N VAL A 124 -9.66 -0.43 -0.14
CA VAL A 124 -9.87 -1.88 -0.04
C VAL A 124 -11.33 -2.24 -0.27
N GLN A 125 -11.60 -3.35 -0.94
CA GLN A 125 -12.91 -3.99 -0.87
C GLN A 125 -12.86 -5.10 0.16
N SER A 126 -13.89 -5.15 1.00
CA SER A 126 -14.10 -6.23 1.94
C SER A 126 -15.52 -6.74 1.80
N SER A 127 -15.70 -8.04 2.01
CA SER A 127 -17.03 -8.63 2.14
C SER A 127 -17.72 -8.22 3.46
N GLU A 128 -16.95 -7.71 4.40
CA GLU A 128 -17.42 -7.22 5.69
C GLU A 128 -17.88 -5.75 5.62
N ASN A 129 -18.75 -5.37 6.55
CA ASN A 129 -19.12 -3.98 6.75
C ASN A 129 -18.12 -3.30 7.70
N LEU A 130 -17.07 -2.71 7.14
CA LEU A 130 -16.03 -2.06 7.94
C LEU A 130 -16.53 -0.71 8.49
N PRO A 131 -16.17 -0.33 9.73
CA PRO A 131 -16.73 0.82 10.43
C PRO A 131 -16.09 2.17 10.07
N PHE A 132 -15.40 2.27 8.94
CA PHE A 132 -14.73 3.49 8.49
C PHE A 132 -15.17 3.94 7.09
N CYS A 133 -14.75 5.16 6.73
CA CYS A 133 -15.23 5.87 5.54
C CYS A 133 -15.04 5.06 4.25
N ASN A 134 -16.02 5.16 3.34
CA ASN A 134 -16.03 4.38 2.11
C ASN A 134 -16.73 5.11 0.96
N TYR A 135 -16.42 4.67 -0.26
CA TYR A 135 -17.10 5.06 -1.48
C TYR A 135 -17.98 3.89 -1.95
N SER A 136 -19.22 4.18 -2.33
CA SER A 136 -20.18 3.17 -2.77
C SER A 136 -19.96 2.68 -4.20
N ASP A 137 -19.35 3.52 -5.06
CA ASP A 137 -19.05 3.21 -6.45
C ASP A 137 -17.86 4.04 -6.94
N LEU A 138 -16.86 3.36 -7.50
CA LEU A 138 -15.68 3.95 -8.12
C LEU A 138 -15.44 3.40 -9.55
N THR A 139 -16.48 2.85 -10.18
CA THR A 139 -16.42 2.35 -11.57
C THR A 139 -16.07 3.45 -12.57
N GLY A 140 -16.46 4.70 -12.31
CA GLY A 140 -16.03 5.87 -13.08
C GLY A 140 -14.52 6.11 -13.09
N PHE A 141 -13.78 5.52 -12.14
CA PHE A 141 -12.32 5.52 -12.07
C PHE A 141 -11.69 4.19 -12.55
N GLY A 142 -12.48 3.29 -13.12
CA GLY A 142 -12.01 1.99 -13.63
C GLY A 142 -11.87 0.89 -12.58
N LEU A 143 -12.36 1.10 -11.35
CA LEU A 143 -12.43 0.05 -10.34
C LEU A 143 -13.65 -0.86 -10.55
N PRO A 144 -13.58 -2.14 -10.13
CA PRO A 144 -14.77 -2.97 -9.99
C PRO A 144 -15.87 -2.30 -9.15
N SER A 145 -17.12 -2.56 -9.51
CA SER A 145 -18.28 -2.13 -8.73
C SER A 145 -18.23 -2.69 -7.31
N GLY A 146 -18.70 -1.91 -6.36
CA GLY A 146 -18.78 -2.31 -4.96
C GLY A 146 -18.25 -1.23 -4.04
N ARG A 147 -18.31 -1.52 -2.75
CA ARG A 147 -17.90 -0.59 -1.71
C ARG A 147 -16.39 -0.64 -1.52
N TRP A 148 -15.75 0.52 -1.57
CA TRP A 148 -14.32 0.71 -1.38
C TRP A 148 -14.06 1.53 -0.13
N TYR A 149 -13.47 0.92 0.89
CA TYR A 149 -13.13 1.57 2.15
C TYR A 149 -11.79 2.27 2.02
N ILE A 150 -11.70 3.52 2.46
CA ILE A 150 -10.44 4.25 2.48
C ILE A 150 -9.62 3.84 3.72
N VAL A 151 -8.34 3.62 3.50
CA VAL A 151 -7.37 3.25 4.52
C VAL A 151 -6.16 4.17 4.35
N GLU A 152 -5.89 4.96 5.39
CA GLU A 152 -4.65 5.68 5.59
C GLU A 152 -3.60 4.70 6.13
N PRO A 153 -2.61 4.27 5.33
CA PRO A 153 -1.69 3.22 5.76
C PRO A 153 -0.80 3.61 6.94
N GLN A 154 -0.68 4.90 7.27
CA GLN A 154 0.09 5.36 8.44
C GLN A 154 -0.71 5.34 9.75
N TYR A 155 -2.02 5.12 9.68
CA TYR A 155 -2.94 5.18 10.82
C TYR A 155 -3.30 3.78 11.31
N THR A 156 -3.66 3.67 12.59
CA THR A 156 -4.36 2.48 13.09
C THR A 156 -5.82 2.50 12.64
N LEU A 157 -6.49 1.35 12.68
CA LEU A 157 -7.96 1.35 12.52
C LEU A 157 -8.66 2.13 13.65
N GLY A 158 -8.06 2.22 14.84
CA GLY A 158 -8.56 3.07 15.93
C GLY A 158 -8.58 4.56 15.57
N ASP A 159 -7.58 5.03 14.83
CA ASP A 159 -7.53 6.41 14.34
C ASP A 159 -8.62 6.66 13.28
N HIS A 160 -8.87 5.68 12.40
CA HIS A 160 -9.96 5.74 11.42
C HIS A 160 -11.35 5.80 12.07
N LEU A 161 -11.55 5.06 13.17
CA LEU A 161 -12.79 5.11 13.94
C LEU A 161 -13.05 6.48 14.58
N GLN A 162 -11.99 7.22 14.90
CA GLN A 162 -12.10 8.58 15.43
C GLN A 162 -12.36 9.63 14.34
N ASN A 163 -12.07 9.30 13.07
CA ASN A 163 -12.40 10.14 11.92
C ASN A 163 -13.24 9.38 10.86
N PRO A 164 -14.53 9.09 11.16
CA PRO A 164 -15.39 8.30 10.29
C PRO A 164 -15.72 8.98 8.96
N HIS A 165 -15.49 10.30 8.86
CA HIS A 165 -15.76 11.11 7.67
C HIS A 165 -14.49 11.47 6.88
N TYR A 166 -13.35 10.83 7.17
CA TYR A 166 -12.06 11.20 6.58
C TYR A 166 -12.08 11.26 5.04
N CYS A 167 -12.83 10.38 4.37
CA CYS A 167 -12.94 10.39 2.92
C CYS A 167 -13.65 11.63 2.35
N GLU A 168 -14.44 12.36 3.14
CA GLU A 168 -15.17 13.55 2.70
C GLU A 168 -14.27 14.78 2.56
N GLU A 169 -13.08 14.76 3.17
CA GLU A 169 -12.08 15.86 3.10
C GLU A 169 -11.33 15.91 1.76
N TRP A 170 -11.53 14.90 0.91
CA TRP A 170 -10.67 14.61 -0.21
C TRP A 170 -11.44 14.50 -1.53
N ARG A 171 -10.88 15.09 -2.59
CA ARG A 171 -11.30 14.87 -3.96
C ARG A 171 -10.36 13.86 -4.62
N ILE A 172 -10.93 12.75 -5.10
CA ILE A 172 -10.20 11.76 -5.90
C ILE A 172 -9.71 12.40 -7.20
N THR A 173 -8.43 12.21 -7.49
CA THR A 173 -7.79 12.67 -8.73
C THR A 173 -7.36 11.52 -9.63
N ALA A 174 -6.91 10.41 -9.06
CA ALA A 174 -6.58 9.20 -9.78
C ALA A 174 -6.72 7.97 -8.88
N VAL A 175 -6.90 6.81 -9.50
CA VAL A 175 -6.98 5.51 -8.82
C VAL A 175 -6.21 4.47 -9.62
N VAL A 176 -5.51 3.57 -8.94
CA VAL A 176 -4.75 2.48 -9.57
C VAL A 176 -5.10 1.17 -8.86
N LEU A 177 -5.82 0.28 -9.55
CA LEU A 177 -6.12 -1.06 -9.04
C LEU A 177 -4.82 -1.88 -8.89
N VAL A 178 -4.61 -2.47 -7.72
CA VAL A 178 -3.48 -3.36 -7.47
C VAL A 178 -3.97 -4.81 -7.60
N LYS A 179 -3.35 -5.55 -8.52
CA LYS A 179 -3.69 -6.95 -8.75
C LYS A 179 -2.72 -7.83 -7.96
N SER A 180 -3.27 -8.83 -7.26
CA SER A 180 -2.48 -9.98 -6.80
C SER A 180 -1.79 -10.61 -8.02
N PRO A 181 -0.50 -10.97 -7.93
CA PRO A 181 0.17 -11.75 -8.97
C PRO A 181 -0.28 -13.23 -9.00
N TYR A 182 -1.11 -13.65 -8.03
CA TYR A 182 -1.70 -14.99 -7.91
C TYR A 182 -3.21 -14.97 -8.13
#